data_AF-A0A227FKZ4-F1
#
_entry.id   AF-A0A227FKZ4-F1
#
_cell.length_a   1.000
_cell.length_b   1.000
_cell.length_c   1.000
_cell.angle_alpha   90.00
_cell.angle_beta   90.00
_cell.angle_gamma   90.00
#
_symmetry.space_group_name_H-M   'P 1'
#
loop_
_entity.id
_entity.type
_entity.pdbx_description
1 polymer ?
#
loop_
_entity_poly.entity_id
_entity_poly.type
_entity_poly.pdbx_seq_one_letter_code
_entity_poly.pdbx_strand_id
1 'polypeptide(L)' 'AISPAEKGKRKVVLATNIAETSLTIEGIRLVVDSGLERVARFDLKNGLTRLEQTRIAQSSAIQRAGRA' A
#
# COMPACT_ATOMS: atom_id res chain seq x y z
N ALA A 1 -15.05 -8.99 3.17
CA ALA A 1 -14.83 -7.70 3.88
C ALA A 1 -13.92 -7.94 5.08
N ILE A 2 -13.04 -6.98 5.42
CA ILE A 2 -12.18 -7.14 6.60
C ILE A 2 -12.99 -6.81 7.86
N SER A 3 -13.13 -7.78 8.76
CA SER A 3 -13.91 -7.63 9.99
C SER A 3 -13.52 -6.38 10.81
N PRO A 4 -14.49 -5.77 11.52
CA PRO A 4 -14.19 -4.70 12.48
C PRO A 4 -13.38 -5.24 13.66
N ALA A 5 -12.67 -4.35 14.36
CA ALA A 5 -12.03 -4.72 15.62
C ALA A 5 -13.08 -4.87 16.73
N GLU A 6 -12.83 -5.78 17.67
CA GLU A 6 -13.61 -5.89 18.90
C GLU A 6 -13.59 -4.56 19.69
N LYS A 7 -14.65 -4.32 20.47
CA LYS A 7 -14.78 -3.13 21.30
C LYS A 7 -13.57 -3.01 22.23
N GLY A 8 -12.96 -1.82 22.26
CA GLY A 8 -11.77 -1.52 23.08
C GLY A 8 -10.43 -1.88 22.41
N LYS A 9 -10.42 -2.53 21.24
CA LYS A 9 -9.19 -2.81 20.47
C LYS A 9 -9.03 -1.86 19.28
N ARG A 10 -7.77 -1.62 18.88
CA ARG A 10 -7.43 -0.89 17.65
C ARG A 10 -7.18 -1.88 16.52
N LYS A 11 -7.74 -1.60 15.34
CA LYS A 11 -7.42 -2.33 14.10
C LYS A 11 -6.14 -1.74 13.50
N VAL A 12 -5.16 -2.59 13.22
CA VAL A 12 -3.98 -2.23 12.43
C VAL A 12 -3.99 -3.09 11.18
N VAL A 13 -3.88 -2.45 10.02
CA VAL A 13 -3.79 -3.14 8.73
C VAL A 13 -2.40 -2.90 8.18
N LEU A 14 -1.64 -3.98 7.99
CA LEU A 14 -0.40 -3.95 7.24
C LEU A 14 -0.73 -4.27 5.78
N ALA A 15 -0.41 -3.37 4.88
CA ALA A 15 -0.75 -3.49 3.47
C ALA A 15 0.42 -3.08 2.57
N THR A 16 0.39 -3.59 1.35
CA THR A 16 1.21 -3.09 0.24
C THR A 16 0.44 -2.00 -0.52
N ASN A 17 0.98 -1.55 -1.65
CA ASN A 17 0.32 -0.61 -2.56
C ASN A 17 -1.04 -1.10 -3.10
N ILE A 18 -1.43 -2.36 -2.88
CA ILE A 18 -2.81 -2.86 -3.15
C ILE A 18 -3.87 -2.02 -2.43
N ALA A 19 -3.56 -1.49 -1.24
CA ALA A 19 -4.49 -0.66 -0.47
C ALA A 19 -4.74 0.73 -1.10
N GLU A 20 -3.96 1.13 -2.09
CA GLU A 20 -4.14 2.41 -2.79
C GLU A 20 -5.48 2.43 -3.54
N THR A 21 -5.75 1.40 -4.36
CA THR A 21 -6.88 1.40 -5.30
C THR A 21 -7.91 0.30 -5.05
N SER A 22 -7.51 -0.87 -4.56
CA SER A 22 -8.30 -2.11 -4.79
C SER A 22 -9.04 -2.63 -3.56
N LEU A 23 -8.85 -2.04 -2.38
CA LEU A 23 -9.40 -2.59 -1.13
C LEU A 23 -10.08 -1.50 -0.30
N THR A 24 -11.41 -1.52 -0.19
CA THR A 24 -12.13 -0.62 0.73
C THR A 24 -12.07 -1.20 2.14
N ILE A 25 -11.47 -0.46 3.07
CA ILE A 25 -11.43 -0.80 4.50
C ILE A 25 -12.11 0.35 5.24
N GLU A 26 -13.29 0.08 5.79
CA GLU A 26 -14.00 1.08 6.56
C GLU A 26 -13.29 1.37 7.89
N GLY A 27 -13.37 2.63 8.33
CA GLY A 27 -12.90 3.07 9.64
C GLY A 27 -11.38 3.24 9.78
N ILE A 28 -10.65 3.35 8.66
CA ILE A 28 -9.27 3.85 8.70
C ILE A 28 -9.31 5.33 9.08
N ARG A 29 -8.49 5.72 10.06
CA ARG A 29 -8.41 7.10 10.58
C ARG A 29 -6.99 7.68 10.49
N LEU A 30 -6.02 6.82 10.24
CA LEU A 30 -4.61 7.16 10.18
C LEU A 30 -3.95 6.24 9.17
N VAL A 31 -3.12 6.84 8.31
CA VAL A 31 -2.25 6.12 7.39
C VAL A 31 -0.81 6.48 7.76
N VAL A 32 0.04 5.46 7.82
CA VAL A 32 1.49 5.63 7.91
C VAL A 32 2.07 5.04 6.63
N ASP A 33 2.61 5.91 5.77
CA ASP A 33 3.18 5.51 4.48
C ASP A 33 4.71 5.50 4.56
N SER A 34 5.31 4.45 4.01
CA SER A 34 6.77 4.32 3.87
C SER A 34 7.33 5.18 2.74
N GLY A 35 6.50 5.65 1.80
CA GLY A 35 6.91 6.33 0.58
C GLY A 35 7.58 5.41 -0.44
N LEU A 36 7.48 4.10 -0.25
CA LEU A 36 8.13 3.09 -1.07
C LEU A 36 7.11 2.10 -1.65
N GLU A 37 7.50 1.46 -2.73
CA GLU A 37 6.81 0.30 -3.29
C GLU A 37 7.79 -0.66 -3.95
N ARG A 38 7.32 -1.88 -4.23
CA ARG A 38 8.05 -2.86 -5.04
C ARG A 38 7.40 -2.95 -6.41
N VAL A 39 8.17 -2.65 -7.45
CA VAL A 39 7.73 -2.74 -8.85
C VAL A 39 8.46 -3.87 -9.55
N ALA A 40 7.73 -4.58 -10.42
CA ALA A 40 8.32 -5.56 -11.32
C ALA A 40 9.00 -4.82 -12.47
N ARG A 41 10.33 -4.93 -12.58
CA ARG A 41 11.12 -4.39 -13.69
C ARG A 41 11.73 -5.53 -14.50
N PHE A 42 11.55 -5.46 -15.80
CA PHE A 42 12.18 -6.40 -16.73
C PHE A 42 13.62 -5.96 -17.03
N ASP A 43 14.57 -6.86 -16.78
CA ASP A 43 15.98 -6.68 -17.15
C ASP A 43 16.22 -7.29 -18.54
N LEU A 44 16.37 -6.41 -19.54
CA LEU A 44 16.59 -6.79 -20.94
C LEU A 44 17.89 -7.59 -21.14
N LYS A 45 18.92 -7.39 -20.31
CA LYS A 45 20.22 -8.07 -20.47
C LYS A 45 20.16 -9.51 -20.01
N ASN A 46 19.42 -9.75 -18.94
CA ASN A 46 19.32 -11.06 -18.31
C ASN A 46 18.05 -11.83 -18.71
N GLY A 47 17.10 -11.18 -19.37
CA GLY A 47 15.82 -11.78 -19.77
C GLY A 47 14.91 -12.12 -18.59
N LEU A 48 15.10 -11.48 -17.44
CA LEU A 48 14.41 -11.80 -16.19
C LEU A 48 13.69 -10.58 -15.62
N THR A 49 12.51 -10.81 -15.03
CA THR A 49 11.82 -9.81 -14.22
C THR A 49 12.32 -9.88 -12.78
N ARG A 50 12.60 -8.72 -12.18
CA ARG A 50 12.96 -8.60 -10.77
C ARG A 50 12.05 -7.60 -10.07
N LEU A 51 11.89 -7.78 -8.76
CA LEU A 51 11.21 -6.80 -7.91
C LEU A 51 12.23 -5.81 -7.38
N GLU A 52 12.02 -4.54 -7.70
CA GLU A 52 12.86 -3.44 -7.24
C GLU A 52 12.08 -2.56 -6.27
N GLN A 53 12.71 -2.17 -5.17
CA GLN A 53 12.14 -1.21 -4.25
C GLN A 53 12.44 0.20 -4.75
N THR A 54 11.40 0.99 -4.96
CA THR A 54 11.49 2.37 -5.47
C THR A 54 10.70 3.33 -4.60
N ARG A 55 11.00 4.63 -4.71
CA ARG A 55 10.13 5.68 -4.19
C ARG A 55 8.85 5.77 -5.03
N ILE A 56 7.75 6.05 -4.35
CA ILE A 56 6.45 6.24 -4.99
C ILE A 56 6.36 7.63 -5.62
N ALA A 57 5.47 7.77 -6.60
CA ALA A 57 5.11 9.08 -7.13
C ALA A 57 4.36 9.92 -6.10
N GLN A 58 4.42 11.24 -6.23
CA GLN A 58 3.65 12.16 -5.38
C GLN A 58 2.14 11.89 -5.46
N SER A 59 1.63 11.55 -6.65
CA SER A 59 0.23 11.19 -6.86
C SER A 59 -0.18 9.96 -6.05
N SER A 60 0.67 8.93 -5.99
CA SER A 60 0.42 7.75 -5.16
C SER A 60 0.44 8.07 -3.67
N ALA A 61 1.35 8.93 -3.22
CA ALA A 61 1.35 9.40 -1.83
C ALA A 61 0.05 10.13 -1.47
N ILE A 62 -0.47 10.98 -2.37
CA ILE A 62 -1.75 11.68 -2.20
C ILE A 62 -2.92 10.67 -2.12
N GLN A 63 -2.96 9.68 -3.02
CA GLN A 63 -4.01 8.66 -2.99
C GLN A 63 -3.97 7.82 -1.71
N ARG A 64 -2.77 7.45 -1.24
CA ARG A 64 -2.59 6.70 0.02
C ARG A 64 -2.97 7.53 1.23
N ALA A 65 -2.66 8.82 1.25
CA ALA A 65 -3.09 9.73 2.31
C ALA A 65 -4.62 9.86 2.36
N GLY A 66 -5.30 9.87 1.20
CA GLY A 66 -6.77 9.90 1.09
C GLY A 66 -7.49 8.65 1.57
N ARG A 67 -6.77 7.64 2.08
CA ARG A 67 -7.35 6.46 2.72
C ARG A 67 -7.72 6.70 4.19
N ALA A 68 -7.22 7.78 4.81
CA ALA A 68 -7.56 8.24 6.16
C ALA A 68 -8.69 9.29 6.12
#